data_AF-A0A2Z6LPS5-F1
#
_entry.id   AF-A0A2Z6LPS5-F1
#
_cell.length_a   1.000
_cell.length_b   1.000
_cell.length_c   1.000
_cell.angle_alpha   90.00
_cell.angle_beta   90.00
_cell.angle_gamma   90.00
#
_symmetry.space_group_name_H-M   'P 1'
#
loop_
_entity.id
_entity.type
_entity.pdbx_description
1 polymer ?
#
loop_
_entity_poly.entity_id
_entity_poly.type
_entity_poly.pdbx_seq_one_letter_code
_entity_poly.pdbx_strand_id
1 'polypeptide(L)'
;MEEELRTTGPVATSITWIQEMEDIKDEIYLGPDDPNAFVPQPDEPPIIHSVLIVGYGTERVGQLDIPYWIIKNSHGTEWGNGGYGRLWPSRPI
;
A
#
# COMPACT_ATOMS: atom_id res chain seq x y z
N MET A 1 -9.29 -3.93 -10.80
CA MET A 1 -7.98 -4.27 -10.24
C MET A 1 -7.89 -5.74 -9.80
N GLU A 2 -8.77 -6.29 -8.95
CA GLU A 2 -8.71 -7.74 -8.63
C GLU A 2 -8.85 -8.65 -9.86
N GLU A 3 -9.85 -8.37 -10.70
CA GLU A 3 -10.08 -9.13 -11.94
C GLU A 3 -8.88 -9.04 -12.89
N GLU A 4 -8.28 -7.86 -13.00
CA GLU A 4 -7.09 -7.62 -13.82
C GLU A 4 -5.88 -8.40 -13.30
N LEU A 5 -5.63 -8.40 -11.98
CA LEU A 5 -4.59 -9.22 -11.36
C LEU A 5 -4.80 -10.71 -11.61
N ARG A 6 -6.06 -11.18 -11.56
CA ARG A 6 -6.40 -12.59 -11.82
C ARG A 6 -6.22 -13.01 -13.28
N THR A 7 -6.41 -12.09 -14.22
CA THR A 7 -6.52 -12.42 -15.66
C THR A 7 -5.31 -12.01 -16.49
N THR A 8 -4.64 -10.92 -16.10
CA THR A 8 -3.62 -10.24 -16.91
C THR A 8 -2.26 -10.23 -16.22
N GLY A 9 -2.23 -10.30 -14.88
CA GLY A 9 -1.01 -10.31 -14.08
C GLY A 9 -0.81 -9.01 -13.29
N PRO A 10 0.41 -8.74 -12.79
CA PRO A 10 0.69 -7.59 -11.93
C PRO A 10 0.31 -6.23 -12.57
N VAL A 11 -0.24 -5.33 -11.76
CA VAL A 11 -0.72 -4.00 -12.19
C VAL A 11 0.20 -2.92 -11.65
N ALA A 12 0.81 -2.14 -12.53
CA ALA A 12 1.59 -0.96 -12.13
C ALA A 12 0.63 0.17 -11.74
N THR A 13 0.89 0.80 -10.60
CA THR A 13 0.07 1.92 -10.11
C THR A 13 0.93 2.97 -9.41
N SER A 14 0.36 4.13 -9.16
CA SER A 14 0.98 5.19 -8.36
C SER A 14 0.12 5.49 -7.15
N ILE A 15 0.77 5.69 -6.00
CA ILE A 15 0.12 6.04 -4.75
C ILE A 15 0.76 7.30 -4.16
N THR A 16 -0.04 8.08 -3.43
CA THR A 16 0.53 9.13 -2.58
C THR A 16 1.34 8.46 -1.48
N TRP A 17 2.62 8.83 -1.38
CA TRP A 17 3.56 8.29 -0.42
C TRP A 17 3.76 9.26 0.73
N ILE A 18 3.82 8.74 1.95
CA ILE A 18 4.05 9.53 3.17
C ILE A 18 5.14 8.86 4.01
N GLN A 19 5.75 9.63 4.91
CA GLN A 19 6.89 9.19 5.72
C GLN A 19 6.64 7.88 6.48
N GLU A 20 5.43 7.69 7.01
CA GLU A 20 5.04 6.48 7.75
C GLU A 20 5.16 5.20 6.89
N MET A 21 4.97 5.32 5.57
CA MET A 21 5.04 4.18 4.65
C MET A 21 6.48 3.68 4.42
N GLU A 22 7.50 4.45 4.78
CA GLU A 22 8.89 4.01 4.75
C GLU A 22 9.16 2.88 5.75
N ASP A 23 8.39 2.83 6.83
CA ASP A 23 8.60 1.90 7.94
C ASP A 23 7.64 0.73 7.98
N ILE A 24 6.77 0.56 6.98
CA ILE A 24 5.92 -0.62 6.84
C ILE A 24 6.78 -1.89 6.97
N LYS A 25 6.38 -2.78 7.87
CA LYS A 25 7.03 -4.08 8.07
C LYS A 25 6.16 -5.18 7.48
N ASP A 26 5.61 -6.04 8.32
CA ASP A 26 4.88 -7.22 7.88
C ASP A 26 3.36 -7.02 7.99
N GLU A 27 2.88 -5.97 8.65
CA GLU A 27 1.46 -5.69 8.90
C GLU A 27 0.68 -5.24 7.65
N ILE A 28 -0.66 -5.26 7.77
CA ILE A 28 -1.53 -4.58 6.82
C ILE A 28 -1.55 -3.10 7.20
N TYR A 29 -0.98 -2.26 6.34
CA TYR A 29 -1.06 -0.82 6.48
C TYR A 29 -2.50 -0.33 6.28
N LEU A 30 -3.11 0.14 7.36
CA LEU A 30 -4.51 0.58 7.38
C LEU A 30 -4.70 2.07 7.05
N GLY A 31 -3.59 2.79 6.87
CA GLY A 31 -3.56 4.24 6.77
C GLY A 31 -2.76 4.86 7.92
N PRO A 32 -2.53 6.18 7.85
CA PRO A 32 -1.69 6.89 8.80
C PRO A 32 -2.36 7.06 10.15
N ASP A 33 -1.52 7.16 11.19
CA ASP A 33 -1.97 7.54 12.53
C ASP A 33 -2.50 8.99 12.56
N ASP A 34 -1.89 9.89 11.79
CA ASP A 34 -2.38 11.26 11.59
C ASP A 34 -3.40 11.30 10.43
N PRO A 35 -4.68 11.64 10.68
CA PRO A 35 -5.68 11.76 9.63
C PRO A 35 -5.35 12.81 8.56
N ASN A 36 -4.44 13.74 8.85
CA ASN A 36 -3.98 14.79 7.94
C ASN A 36 -2.68 14.43 7.19
N ALA A 37 -2.11 13.24 7.37
CA ALA A 37 -0.81 12.90 6.76
C ALA A 37 -0.82 12.95 5.22
N PHE A 38 -1.99 12.79 4.59
CA PHE A 38 -2.16 12.93 3.13
C PHE A 38 -2.56 14.34 2.68
N VAL A 39 -2.79 15.28 3.61
CA VAL A 39 -3.12 16.66 3.28
C VAL A 39 -1.82 17.33 2.79
N PRO A 40 -1.78 17.81 1.53
CA PRO A 40 -0.59 18.50 1.02
C PRO A 40 -0.26 19.72 1.86
N GLN A 41 1.01 19.91 2.18
CA GLN A 41 1.47 21.16 2.80
C GLN A 41 1.60 22.24 1.72
N PRO A 42 1.35 23.53 2.05
CA PRO A 42 1.36 24.61 1.06
C PRO A 42 2.67 24.70 0.25
N ASP A 43 3.79 24.33 0.86
CA ASP A 43 5.13 24.41 0.28
C ASP A 43 5.72 23.04 -0.07
N GLU A 44 4.96 21.95 0.08
CA GLU A 44 5.42 20.59 -0.16
C GLU A 44 4.40 19.80 -0.99
N PRO A 45 4.65 19.59 -2.30
CA PRO A 45 3.76 18.81 -3.13
C PRO A 45 3.73 17.34 -2.67
N PRO A 46 2.59 16.64 -2.85
CA PRO A 46 2.49 15.23 -2.48
C PRO A 46 3.50 14.40 -3.27
N ILE A 47 4.17 13.48 -2.58
CA ILE A 47 5.06 12.51 -3.22
C ILE A 47 4.17 11.46 -3.89
N ILE A 48 4.32 11.29 -5.20
CA ILE A 48 3.66 10.22 -5.95
C ILE A 48 4.69 9.13 -6.20
N HIS A 49 4.47 7.96 -5.60
CA HIS A 49 5.37 6.81 -5.70
C HIS A 49 4.75 5.70 -6.52
N SER A 50 5.50 5.16 -7.48
CA SER A 50 5.02 4.06 -8.33
C SER A 50 5.40 2.71 -7.73
N VAL A 51 4.40 1.84 -7.62
CA VAL A 51 4.53 0.49 -7.08
C VAL A 51 3.87 -0.52 -8.01
N LEU A 52 4.15 -1.80 -7.78
CA LEU A 52 3.52 -2.88 -8.53
C LEU A 52 2.59 -3.67 -7.62
N ILE A 53 1.30 -3.71 -7.92
CA ILE A 53 0.38 -4.61 -7.23
C ILE A 53 0.53 -5.99 -7.84
N VAL A 54 0.84 -6.98 -7.01
CA VAL A 54 1.14 -8.36 -7.42
C VAL A 54 0.12 -9.38 -6.91
N GLY A 55 -0.78 -8.96 -6.03
CA GLY A 55 -1.80 -9.82 -5.46
C GLY A 55 -2.72 -9.09 -4.48
N TYR A 56 -3.62 -9.85 -3.87
CA TYR A 56 -4.53 -9.39 -2.84
C TYR A 56 -4.89 -10.57 -1.95
N GLY A 57 -5.43 -10.26 -0.78
CA GLY A 57 -5.92 -11.24 0.15
C GLY A 57 -6.88 -10.65 1.16
N THR A 58 -7.28 -11.49 2.09
CA THR A 58 -8.10 -11.09 3.24
C THR A 58 -7.51 -11.76 4.47
N GLU A 59 -7.31 -10.99 5.53
CA GLU A 59 -6.85 -11.50 6.83
C GLU A 59 -7.94 -11.31 7.87
N ARG A 60 -8.19 -12.36 8.67
CA ARG A 60 -9.12 -12.28 9.81
C ARG A 60 -8.39 -11.65 11.00
N VAL A 61 -8.74 -10.42 11.35
CA VAL A 61 -8.23 -9.72 12.53
C VAL A 61 -9.37 -9.63 13.56
N GLY A 62 -9.27 -10.45 14.61
CA GLY A 62 -10.36 -10.61 15.57
C GLY A 62 -11.61 -11.18 14.92
N GLN A 63 -12.69 -10.40 14.89
CA GLN A 63 -13.95 -10.78 14.23
C GLN A 63 -14.11 -10.16 12.83
N LEU A 64 -13.16 -9.36 12.37
CA LEU A 64 -13.24 -8.63 11.11
C LEU A 64 -12.38 -9.27 10.03
N ASP A 65 -12.92 -9.36 8.82
CA ASP A 65 -12.17 -9.73 7.62
C ASP A 65 -11.62 -8.44 6.97
N ILE A 66 -10.30 -8.27 6.98
CA ILE A 66 -9.62 -7.08 6.46
C ILE A 66 -9.02 -7.43 5.09
N PRO A 67 -9.52 -6.84 3.99
CA PRO A 67 -8.92 -7.02 2.67
C PRO A 67 -7.61 -6.22 2.58
N TYR A 68 -6.68 -6.71 1.76
CA TYR A 68 -5.42 -6.02 1.49
C TYR A 68 -4.92 -6.28 0.06
N TRP A 69 -4.20 -5.31 -0.50
CA TRP A 69 -3.35 -5.46 -1.67
C TRP A 69 -1.95 -5.89 -1.25
N ILE A 70 -1.29 -6.73 -2.06
CA ILE A 70 0.13 -7.02 -1.94
C ILE A 70 0.84 -6.16 -2.97
N ILE A 71 1.68 -5.23 -2.49
CA ILE A 71 2.51 -4.38 -3.32
C ILE A 71 3.95 -4.86 -3.30
N LYS A 72 4.62 -4.79 -4.44
CA LYS A 72 6.08 -4.90 -4.56
C LYS A 72 6.66 -3.50 -4.69
N ASN A 73 7.62 -3.19 -3.84
CA ASN A 73 8.33 -1.91 -3.85
C ASN A 73 9.74 -2.05 -4.45
N SER A 74 10.42 -0.93 -4.64
CA SER A 74 11.78 -0.82 -5.20
C SER A 74 12.82 -0.36 -4.17
N HIS A 75 12.48 -0.30 -2.89
CA HIS A 75 13.36 0.13 -1.78
C HIS A 75 14.25 -1.00 -1.21
N GLY A 76 14.53 -2.04 -1.99
CA GLY A 76 15.30 -3.21 -1.55
C GLY A 76 14.49 -4.21 -0.73
N THR A 77 15.14 -5.33 -0.36
CA THR A 77 14.50 -6.44 0.35
C THR A 77 14.31 -6.20 1.85
N GLU A 78 14.98 -5.19 2.41
CA GLU A 78 14.88 -4.81 3.82
C GLU A 78 13.59 -4.02 4.12
N TRP A 79 12.93 -3.48 3.09
CA TRP A 79 11.64 -2.81 3.24
C TRP A 79 10.51 -3.84 3.26
N GLY A 80 9.59 -3.71 4.21
CA GLY A 80 8.45 -4.61 4.36
C GLY A 80 8.84 -6.08 4.58
N ASN A 81 8.02 -6.98 4.06
CA ASN A 81 8.28 -8.41 4.00
C ASN A 81 9.07 -8.75 2.73
N GLY A 82 10.40 -8.66 2.77
CA GLY A 82 11.25 -9.05 1.64
C GLY A 82 11.12 -8.14 0.40
N GLY A 83 10.79 -6.87 0.58
CA GLY A 83 10.51 -5.90 -0.49
C GLY A 83 9.02 -5.77 -0.84
N TYR A 84 8.13 -6.42 -0.09
CA TYR A 84 6.69 -6.41 -0.30
C TYR A 84 5.95 -5.80 0.89
N GLY A 85 4.84 -5.12 0.61
CA GLY A 85 3.98 -4.52 1.64
C GLY A 85 2.53 -4.92 1.44
N ARG A 86 1.74 -4.80 2.50
CA ARG A 86 0.30 -5.09 2.48
C ARG A 86 -0.46 -3.81 2.79
N LEU A 87 -1.32 -3.36 1.86
CA LEU A 87 -2.06 -2.09 2.00
C LEU A 87 -3.56 -2.33 2.00
N TRP A 88 -4.32 -1.65 2.87
CA TRP A 88 -5.78 -1.66 2.79
C TRP A 88 -6.26 -0.95 1.50
N PRO A 89 -7.10 -1.60 0.67
CA PRO A 89 -7.76 -1.00 -0.50
C PRO A 89 -8.55 0.30 -0.28
N SER A 90 -8.85 0.72 0.94
CA SER A 90 -9.85 1.76 1.19
C SER A 90 -9.30 3.19 1.08
N ARG A 91 -8.75 3.54 -0.08
CA ARG A 91 -8.93 4.85 -0.71
C ARG A 91 -8.85 4.67 -2.24
N PRO A 92 -9.70 5.37 -3.02
CA PRO A 92 -9.59 5.33 -4.46
C PRO A 92 -8.20 5.88 -4.84
N ILE A 93 -7.45 5.05 -5.54
CA ILE A 93 -6.33 5.49 -6.38
C ILE A 93 -6.89 6.41 -7.47
#